data_AF-A0A959FJL0-F1
#
_entry.id   AF-A0A959FJL0-F1
#
_cell.length_a   1.000
_cell.length_b   1.000
_cell.length_c   1.000
_cell.angle_alpha   90.00
_cell.angle_beta   90.00
_cell.angle_gamma   90.00
#
_symmetry.space_group_name_H-M   'P 1'
#
loop_
_entity.id
_entity.type
_entity.pdbx_description
1 polymer ?
#
loop_
_entity_poly.entity_id
_entity_poly.type
_entity_poly.pdbx_seq_one_letter_code
_entity_poly.pdbx_strand_id
1 'polypeptide(L)'
;PACNGTGKVNASILVTDEIERDLMFIFQSRPKAKIKLFVHPYLEAYFKRGLPNIQMKWFWKYQKWVKVLPDNDYSMLEYKFYDDNEDEIRLN
;
A
#
# COMPACT_ATOMS: atom_id res chain seq x y z
N PRO A 1 -18.75 -16.36 15.98
CA PRO A 1 -18.39 -15.26 16.90
C PRO A 1 -16.95 -14.78 16.65
N ALA A 2 -16.78 -13.63 16.00
CA ALA A 2 -15.47 -13.01 15.85
C ALA A 2 -15.63 -11.49 15.86
N CYS A 3 -16.13 -10.98 16.98
CA CYS A 3 -16.05 -9.56 17.30
C CYS A 3 -15.00 -9.43 18.41
N ASN A 4 -13.72 -9.44 18.03
CA ASN A 4 -12.63 -9.05 18.93
C ASN A 4 -12.62 -7.52 19.01
N GLY A 5 -13.57 -7.00 19.79
CA GLY A 5 -13.80 -5.60 19.99
C GLY A 5 -12.54 -4.81 20.33
N THR A 6 -12.24 -3.82 19.50
CA THR A 6 -11.47 -2.63 19.89
C THR A 6 -12.15 -1.33 19.45
N GLY A 7 -13.22 -1.38 18.64
CA GLY A 7 -14.08 -0.22 18.32
C GLY A 7 -13.39 0.96 17.61
N LYS A 8 -12.09 0.87 17.35
CA LYS A 8 -11.26 1.85 16.66
C LYS A 8 -10.18 1.09 15.90
N VAL A 9 -10.57 0.42 14.82
CA VAL A 9 -9.59 0.03 13.80
C VAL A 9 -8.86 1.31 13.39
N ASN A 10 -7.55 1.37 13.64
CA ASN A 10 -6.76 2.55 13.26
C ASN A 10 -6.95 2.76 11.75
N ALA A 11 -7.25 3.98 11.32
CA ALA A 11 -7.50 4.28 9.92
C ALA A 11 -6.32 3.85 9.02
N SER A 12 -5.09 3.92 9.54
CA SER A 12 -3.88 3.41 8.86
C SER A 12 -3.88 1.90 8.64
N ILE A 13 -4.46 1.11 9.55
CA ILE A 13 -4.58 -0.34 9.39
C ILE A 13 -5.58 -0.65 8.28
N LEU A 14 -6.75 0.01 8.29
CA LEU A 14 -7.76 -0.15 7.24
C LEU A 14 -7.20 0.19 5.87
N VAL A 15 -6.54 1.35 5.73
CA VAL A 15 -5.91 1.77 4.47
C VAL A 15 -4.80 0.81 4.05
N THR A 16 -4.04 0.25 5.01
CA THR A 16 -3.02 -0.76 4.69
C THR A 16 -3.64 -2.04 4.14
N ASP A 17 -4.75 -2.51 4.72
CA ASP A 17 -5.45 -3.71 4.26
C ASP A 17 -6.08 -3.50 2.86
N GLU A 18 -6.62 -2.30 2.61
CA GLU A 18 -7.12 -1.88 1.29
C GLU A 18 -5.99 -1.85 0.24
N ILE A 19 -4.88 -1.18 0.55
CA ILE A 19 -3.67 -1.14 -0.29
C ILE A 19 -3.18 -2.55 -0.60
N GLU A 20 -3.14 -3.46 0.38
CA GLU A 20 -2.66 -4.84 0.16
C GLU A 20 -3.59 -5.63 -0.78
N ARG A 21 -4.91 -5.46 -0.64
CA ARG A 21 -5.90 -6.08 -1.53
C ARG A 21 -5.74 -5.59 -2.96
N ASP A 22 -5.60 -4.28 -3.11
CA ASP A 22 -5.40 -3.62 -4.40
C ASP A 22 -4.08 -4.03 -5.05
N LEU A 23 -3.00 -4.07 -4.27
CA LEU A 23 -1.69 -4.53 -4.71
C LEU A 23 -1.74 -5.98 -5.22
N MET A 24 -2.49 -6.85 -4.53
CA MET A 24 -2.71 -8.23 -4.97
C MET A 24 -3.43 -8.28 -6.31
N PHE A 25 -4.48 -7.49 -6.51
CA PHE A 25 -5.19 -7.40 -7.78
C PHE A 25 -4.27 -6.92 -8.90
N ILE A 26 -3.50 -5.84 -8.67
CA ILE A 26 -2.55 -5.30 -9.64
C ILE A 26 -1.52 -6.36 -10.04
N PHE A 27 -0.98 -7.11 -9.09
CA PHE A 27 -0.01 -8.16 -9.38
C PHE A 27 -0.57 -9.35 -10.13
N GLN A 28 -1.86 -9.65 -9.96
CA GLN A 28 -2.55 -10.68 -10.75
C GLN A 28 -2.83 -10.21 -12.18
N SER A 29 -3.33 -8.98 -12.36
CA SER A 29 -3.66 -8.44 -13.67
C SER A 29 -2.42 -8.02 -14.48
N ARG A 30 -1.37 -7.53 -13.82
CA ARG A 30 -0.17 -6.97 -14.45
C ARG A 30 1.11 -7.51 -13.78
N PRO A 31 1.46 -8.78 -14.00
CA PRO A 31 2.54 -9.42 -13.25
C PRO A 31 3.93 -8.80 -13.49
N LYS A 32 4.16 -8.12 -14.62
CA LYS A 32 5.45 -7.48 -14.94
C LYS A 32 5.51 -5.99 -14.59
N ALA A 33 4.43 -5.39 -14.12
CA ALA A 33 4.40 -3.96 -13.84
C ALA A 33 5.27 -3.64 -12.61
N LYS A 34 6.10 -2.61 -12.72
CA LYS A 34 6.78 -2.01 -11.57
C LYS A 34 5.81 -1.06 -10.91
N ILE A 35 5.56 -1.24 -9.63
CA ILE A 35 4.53 -0.48 -8.91
C ILE A 35 5.20 0.57 -8.02
N LYS A 36 4.76 1.81 -8.20
CA LYS A 36 5.03 2.94 -7.31
C LYS A 36 3.74 3.25 -6.55
N LEU A 37 3.79 3.22 -5.23
CA LEU A 37 2.71 3.57 -4.33
C LEU A 37 2.99 4.96 -3.77
N PHE A 38 2.16 5.93 -4.13
CA PHE A 38 2.19 7.28 -3.60
C PHE A 38 1.19 7.39 -2.45
N VAL A 39 1.65 7.91 -1.32
CA VAL A 39 0.88 8.03 -0.07
C VAL A 39 1.31 9.28 0.68
N HIS A 40 0.49 9.75 1.61
CA HIS A 40 0.91 10.82 2.52
C HIS A 40 2.17 10.42 3.34
N PRO A 41 3.11 11.33 3.65
CA PRO A 41 4.33 11.04 4.43
C PRO A 41 4.09 10.29 5.75
N TYR A 42 2.94 10.52 6.39
CA TYR A 42 2.52 9.77 7.57
C TYR A 42 2.41 8.25 7.32
N LEU A 43 1.79 7.86 6.20
CA LEU A 43 1.67 6.46 5.80
C LEU A 43 3.00 5.92 5.28
N GLU A 44 3.78 6.71 4.56
CA GLU A 44 5.12 6.30 4.12
C GLU A 44 6.01 5.92 5.31
N ALA A 45 6.03 6.76 6.33
CA ALA A 45 6.71 6.47 7.59
C ALA A 45 6.15 5.21 8.25
N TYR A 46 4.82 5.03 8.28
CA TYR A 46 4.17 3.83 8.81
C TYR A 46 4.61 2.55 8.06
N PHE A 47 4.67 2.58 6.73
CA PHE A 47 5.09 1.45 5.90
C PHE A 47 6.55 1.08 6.07
N LYS A 48 7.41 2.07 6.31
CA LYS A 48 8.86 1.88 6.47
C LYS A 48 9.29 1.70 7.93
N ARG A 49 8.39 1.89 8.91
CA ARG A 49 8.71 1.79 10.33
C ARG A 49 9.07 0.35 10.74
N GLY A 50 10.16 0.22 11.50
CA GLY A 50 10.60 -1.04 12.11
C GLY A 50 11.32 -1.99 11.15
N LEU A 51 11.71 -3.17 11.66
CA LEU A 51 12.31 -4.27 10.88
C LEU A 51 11.72 -5.61 11.38
N PRO A 52 11.11 -6.44 10.51
CA PRO A 52 10.78 -6.16 9.11
C PRO A 52 9.62 -5.16 8.99
N ASN A 53 9.76 -4.21 8.07
CA ASN A 53 8.69 -3.26 7.78
C ASN A 53 7.64 -3.84 6.80
N ILE A 54 6.55 -3.12 6.56
CA ILE A 54 5.43 -3.60 5.72
C ILE A 54 5.88 -3.78 4.27
N GLN A 55 6.69 -2.87 3.75
CA GLN A 55 7.25 -2.97 2.40
C GLN A 55 8.07 -4.25 2.20
N MET A 56 8.86 -4.65 3.21
CA MET A 56 9.61 -5.92 3.21
C MET A 56 8.68 -7.13 3.24
N LYS A 57 7.59 -7.07 4.02
CA LYS A 57 6.58 -8.14 4.03
C LYS A 57 5.96 -8.34 2.66
N TRP A 58 5.62 -7.26 1.94
CA TRP A 58 5.14 -7.35 0.56
C TRP A 58 6.18 -7.95 -0.38
N PHE A 59 7.45 -7.55 -0.24
CA PHE A 59 8.52 -8.14 -1.04
C PHE A 59 8.65 -9.65 -0.81
N TRP A 60 8.56 -10.13 0.43
CA TRP A 60 8.59 -11.57 0.73
C TRP A 60 7.34 -12.30 0.24
N LYS A 61 6.17 -11.68 0.33
CA LYS A 61 4.88 -12.28 -0.08
C LYS A 61 4.74 -12.39 -1.59
N TYR A 62 5.14 -11.35 -2.33
CA TYR A 62 4.89 -11.26 -3.77
C TYR A 62 6.17 -11.40 -4.63
N GLN A 63 7.34 -11.47 -4.00
CA GLN A 63 8.66 -11.46 -4.66
C GLN A 63 8.85 -10.26 -5.61
N LYS A 64 8.14 -9.16 -5.32
CA LYS A 64 8.14 -7.94 -6.13
C LYS A 64 8.35 -6.73 -5.23
N TRP A 65 9.20 -5.83 -5.69
CA TRP A 65 9.49 -4.61 -4.96
C TRP A 65 8.46 -3.52 -5.29
N VAL A 66 7.78 -3.02 -4.27
CA VAL A 66 6.82 -1.91 -4.35
C VAL A 66 7.54 -0.66 -3.87
N LYS A 67 7.65 0.39 -4.69
CA LYS A 67 8.28 1.65 -4.26
C LYS A 67 7.25 2.51 -3.52
N VAL A 68 7.42 2.70 -2.21
CA VAL A 68 6.56 3.60 -1.42
C VAL A 68 7.19 4.99 -1.40
N LEU A 69 6.47 5.96 -1.97
CA LEU A 69 6.88 7.35 -2.14
C LEU A 69 5.92 8.29 -1.40
N PRO A 70 6.44 9.30 -0.68
CA PRO A 70 5.61 10.29 -0.02
C PRO A 70 5.11 11.34 -1.01
N ASP A 71 3.86 11.77 -0.86
CA ASP A 71 3.27 12.92 -1.53
C ASP A 71 2.54 13.79 -0.48
N ASN A 72 2.94 15.06 -0.36
CA ASN A 72 2.37 15.97 0.65
C ASN A 72 0.99 16.51 0.25
N ASP A 73 0.60 16.40 -1.02
CA ASP A 73 -0.70 16.83 -1.50
C ASP A 73 -1.81 15.82 -1.12
N TYR A 74 -1.41 14.59 -0.77
CA TYR A 74 -2.35 13.50 -0.52
C TYR A 74 -2.95 13.61 0.88
N SER A 75 -4.23 13.29 0.99
CA SER A 75 -4.86 13.18 2.32
C SER A 75 -4.25 12.01 3.13
N MET A 76 -4.37 12.05 4.46
CA MET A 76 -3.73 11.06 5.37
C MET A 76 -4.04 9.59 5.05
N LEU A 77 -5.17 9.32 4.39
CA LEU A 77 -5.66 7.99 4.02
C LEU A 77 -5.71 7.78 2.50
N GLU A 78 -5.30 8.77 1.73
CA GLU A 78 -5.29 8.71 0.28
C GLU A 78 -4.03 8.01 -0.21
N TYR A 79 -4.21 7.18 -1.23
CA TYR A 79 -3.13 6.47 -1.89
C TYR A 79 -3.44 6.30 -3.37
N LYS A 80 -2.38 6.23 -4.17
CA LYS A 80 -2.47 5.95 -5.60
C LYS A 80 -1.34 5.06 -6.05
N PHE A 81 -1.65 4.19 -7.00
CA PHE A 81 -0.66 3.34 -7.65
C PHE A 81 -0.31 3.92 -9.02
N TYR A 82 0.97 3.90 -9.34
CA TYR A 82 1.51 4.28 -10.63
C TYR A 82 2.41 3.16 -11.15
N ASP A 83 2.47 3.04 -12.47
CA ASP A 83 3.37 2.10 -13.12
C ASP A 83 4.77 2.74 -13.37
N ASP A 84 5.60 2.08 -14.17
CA ASP A 84 6.93 2.60 -14.53
C ASP A 84 6.83 3.85 -15.40
N ASN A 85 5.80 3.93 -16.26
CA ASN A 85 5.52 5.04 -17.18
C ASN A 85 4.82 6.24 -16.51
N GLU A 86 4.62 6.20 -15.19
CA GLU A 86 3.92 7.26 -14.44
C GLU A 86 2.42 7.35 -14.78
N ASP A 87 1.85 6.29 -15.37
CA ASP A 87 0.41 6.18 -15.56
C ASP A 87 -0.26 5.68 -14.26
N GLU A 88 -1.33 6.38 -13.86
CA GLU A 88 -2.15 6.02 -12.70
C GLU A 88 -2.86 4.68 -12.96
N ILE A 89 -2.64 3.70 -12.09
CA ILE A 89 -3.30 2.40 -12.13
C ILE A 89 -4.64 2.54 -11.41
N ARG A 90 -5.71 2.74 -12.19
CA ARG A 90 -7.08 2.78 -11.68
C ARG A 90 -7.62 1.37 -11.45
N LEU A 91 -8.19 1.16 -10.27
CA LEU A 91 -8.86 -0.06 -9.86
C LEU A 91 -10.36 0.23 -9.93
N ASN A 92 -11.03 -0.30 -10.95
CA ASN A 92 -12.48 -0.20 -11.15
C ASN A 92 -13.20 -1.36 -10.46
#